data_AF-A0A9D5KWP4-F1
#
_entry.id   AF-A0A9D5KWP4-F1
#
_cell.length_a   1.000
_cell.length_b   1.000
_cell.length_c   1.000
_cell.angle_alpha   90.00
_cell.angle_beta   90.00
_cell.angle_gamma   90.00
#
_symmetry.space_group_name_H-M   'P 1'
#
loop_
_entity.id
_entity.type
_entity.pdbx_description
1 polymer ?
#
loop_
_entity_poly.entity_id
_entity_poly.type
_entity_poly.pdbx_seq_one_letter_code
_entity_poly.pdbx_strand_id
1 'polypeptide(L)' 'MAEVCKTDLKRLVKYLDDAADLYGRQLGQRNKARQYYLKQYSRKLQDKLNKFHND' A
#
# COMPACT_ATOMS: atom_id res chain seq x y z
N MET A 1 3.42 -8.62 22.48
CA MET A 1 2.81 -8.09 21.24
C MET A 1 3.93 -7.42 20.47
N ALA A 2 4.22 -7.84 19.24
CA ALA A 2 5.24 -7.17 18.44
C ALA A 2 4.75 -5.75 18.14
N GLU A 3 5.48 -4.74 18.62
CA GLU A 3 5.16 -3.34 18.39
C GLU A 3 5.39 -3.05 16.91
N VAL A 4 4.33 -2.77 16.16
CA VAL A 4 4.43 -2.44 14.74
C VAL A 4 5.11 -1.08 14.63
N CYS A 5 6.36 -1.05 14.19
CA CYS A 5 7.12 0.19 14.12
C CYS A 5 6.89 0.93 12.79
N LYS A 6 7.22 2.23 12.74
CA LYS A 6 7.09 3.07 11.53
C LYS A 6 7.76 2.45 10.29
N THR A 7 8.86 1.73 10.49
CA THR A 7 9.59 1.03 9.42
C THR A 7 8.78 -0.13 8.85
N ASP A 8 8.07 -0.89 9.68
CA ASP A 8 7.23 -2.00 9.22
C ASP A 8 6.03 -1.49 8.42
N LEU A 9 5.43 -0.38 8.85
CA LEU A 9 4.35 0.26 8.10
C LEU A 9 4.82 0.81 6.75
N LYS A 10 6.02 1.41 6.69
CA LYS A 10 6.63 1.83 5.42
C LYS A 10 6.91 0.65 4.48
N ARG A 11 7.37 -0.48 5.01
CA ARG A 11 7.55 -1.71 4.23
C ARG A 11 6.22 -2.24 3.70
N LEU A 12 5.16 -2.15 4.51
CA LEU A 12 3.82 -2.60 4.12
C LEU A 12 3.26 -1.75 2.98
N VAL A 13 3.45 -0.43 3.02
CA VAL A 13 3.14 0.47 1.88
C VAL A 13 3.89 0.01 0.63
N LYS A 14 5.21 -0.21 0.73
CA LYS A 14 6.02 -0.66 -0.41
C LYS A 14 5.51 -1.98 -1.00
N TYR A 15 5.16 -2.96 -0.17
CA TYR A 15 4.61 -4.23 -0.66
C TYR A 15 3.27 -4.08 -1.37
N LEU A 16 2.43 -3.14 -0.94
CA LEU A 16 1.17 -2.83 -1.62
C LEU A 16 1.42 -2.20 -2.99
N ASP A 17 2.40 -1.29 -3.09
CA ASP A 17 2.78 -0.65 -4.35
C ASP A 17 3.41 -1.65 -5.33
N ASP A 18 4.36 -2.47 -4.86
CA ASP A 18 5.00 -3.51 -5.67
C ASP A 18 3.95 -4.51 -6.20
N ALA A 19 2.99 -4.91 -5.36
CA ALA A 19 1.88 -5.76 -5.77
C ALA A 19 0.97 -5.08 -6.80
N ALA A 20 0.66 -3.78 -6.62
CA ALA A 20 -0.16 -3.03 -7.56
C ALA A 20 0.52 -2.96 -8.94
N ASP A 21 1.83 -2.78 -8.98
CA ASP A 21 2.60 -2.76 -10.22
C ASP A 21 2.64 -4.13 -10.90
N LEU A 22 2.76 -5.21 -10.13
CA LEU A 22 2.65 -6.58 -10.66
C LEU A 22 1.30 -6.82 -11.33
N TYR A 23 0.20 -6.47 -10.67
CA TYR A 23 -1.14 -6.62 -11.27
C TYR A 23 -1.37 -5.67 -12.45
N GLY A 24 -0.80 -4.47 -12.42
CA GLY A 24 -0.91 -3.50 -13.52
C GLY A 24 -0.24 -3.95 -14.81
N ARG A 25 0.77 -4.81 -14.72
CA ARG A 25 1.47 -5.41 -15.88
C ARG A 25 0.69 -6.57 -16.50
N GLN A 26 -0.32 -7.11 -15.81
CA GLN A 26 -1.10 -8.24 -16.26
C GLN A 26 -2.38 -7.79 -16.97
N LEU A 27 -2.70 -8.43 -18.09
CA LEU A 27 -3.96 -8.19 -18.79
C LEU A 27 -5.16 -8.72 -17.98
N GLY A 28 -6.32 -8.10 -18.16
CA GLY A 28 -7.59 -8.54 -17.57
C GLY A 28 -8.18 -7.58 -16.54
N GLN A 29 -9.52 -7.47 -16.55
CA GLN A 29 -10.25 -6.51 -15.70
C GLN A 29 -10.08 -6.78 -14.20
N ARG A 30 -9.95 -8.06 -13.81
CA ARG A 30 -9.69 -8.43 -12.41
C ARG A 30 -8.34 -7.89 -11.91
N ASN A 31 -7.32 -7.89 -12.76
CA ASN A 31 -5.99 -7.39 -12.41
C ASN A 31 -5.99 -5.85 -12.32
N LYS A 32 -6.71 -5.17 -13.22
CA LYS A 32 -6.95 -3.72 -13.12
C LYS A 32 -7.68 -3.32 -11.83
N ALA A 33 -8.72 -4.07 -11.47
CA ALA A 33 -9.44 -3.84 -10.21
C ALA A 33 -8.53 -4.04 -8.99
N ARG A 34 -7.74 -5.13 -8.96
CA ARG A 34 -6.77 -5.39 -7.90
C ARG A 34 -5.72 -4.29 -7.79
N GLN A 35 -5.13 -3.87 -8.90
CA GLN A 35 -4.20 -2.74 -8.95
C GLN A 35 -4.82 -1.48 -8.35
N TYR A 36 -6.05 -1.15 -8.74
CA TYR A 36 -6.74 0.04 -8.23
C TYR A 36 -6.88 0.01 -6.71
N TYR A 37 -7.43 -1.07 -6.15
CA TYR A 37 -7.63 -1.17 -4.70
C TYR A 37 -6.32 -1.18 -3.92
N LEU A 38 -5.28 -1.85 -4.41
CA LEU A 38 -3.95 -1.84 -3.77
C LEU A 38 -3.38 -0.41 -3.68
N LYS A 39 -3.50 0.38 -4.76
CA LYS A 39 -3.09 1.80 -4.74
C LYS A 39 -3.91 2.63 -3.74
N GLN A 40 -5.21 2.37 -3.62
CA GLN A 40 -6.05 3.06 -2.62
C GLN A 40 -5.62 2.72 -1.18
N TYR A 41 -5.32 1.45 -0.90
CA TYR A 41 -4.86 1.02 0.41
C TYR A 41 -3.48 1.59 0.76
N SER A 42 -2.54 1.55 -0.19
CA SER A 42 -1.22 2.17 -0.06
C SER A 42 -1.34 3.65 0.31
N ARG A 43 -2.11 4.41 -0.48
CA ARG A 43 -2.35 5.84 -0.23
C ARG A 43 -2.96 6.11 1.15
N LYS A 44 -4.01 5.36 1.52
CA LYS A 44 -4.68 5.55 2.82
C LYS A 44 -3.74 5.25 4.00
N LEU A 45 -2.86 4.26 3.85
CA LEU A 45 -1.88 3.91 4.88
C LEU A 45 -0.77 4.97 4.97
N GLN A 46 -0.30 5.47 3.83
CA GLN A 46 0.67 6.55 3.76
C GLN A 46 0.12 7.86 4.37
N ASP A 47 -1.14 8.22 4.09
CA ASP A 47 -1.80 9.40 4.67
C ASP A 47 -1.91 9.28 6.19
N LYS A 48 -2.25 8.10 6.71
CA LYS A 48 -2.26 7.85 8.16
C LYS A 48 -0.87 8.01 8.76
N LEU A 49 0.15 7.41 8.15
CA LEU A 49 1.54 7.52 8.60
C LEU A 49 2.03 8.98 8.65
N ASN A 50 1.62 9.79 7.68
CA ASN A 50 1.97 11.20 7.61
C ASN A 50 1.23 12.01 8.68
N LYS A 51 -0.05 11.71 8.96
CA LYS A 51 -0.78 12.36 10.06
C LYS A 51 -0.16 12.09 11.42
N PHE A 52 0.15 10.82 11.72
CA PHE A 52 0.85 10.44 12.96
C PHE A 52 2.28 11.01 13.10
N HIS A 53 2.84 11.62 12.05
CA HIS A 53 4.15 12.26 12.13
C HIS A 53 4.07 13.76 12.45
N ASN A 54 2.92 14.40 12.22
CA ASN A 54 2.71 15.84 12.43
C ASN A 54 1.99 16.16 13.75
N ASP A 55 1.64 15.14 14.53
CA ASP A 55 1.20 15.23 15.93
C ASP A 55 2.38 14.96 16.87
#